data_AF-A0A699X8T1-F1
#
_entry.id   AF-A0A699X8T1-F1
#
_cell.length_a   1.000
_cell.length_b   1.000
_cell.length_c   1.000
_cell.angle_alpha   90.00
_cell.angle_beta   90.00
_cell.angle_gamma   90.00
#
_symmetry.space_group_name_H-M   'P 1'
#
loop_
_entity.id
_entity.type
_entity.pdbx_description
1 polymer ?
#
loop_
_entity_poly.entity_id
_entity_poly.type
_entity_poly.pdbx_seq_one_letter_code
_entity_poly.pdbx_strand_id
1 'polypeptide(L)'
;DKSVPTTVTGGDTYVQVAAGQNYTQALKANGSLLAWGLNDSGQLGDGTTTNQYAPKATDQALPTRSTAAGGNFGLAIRGDGTLWAWGSNADGQLGNGT
;
A
#
# COMPACT_ATOMS: atom_id res chain seq x y z
N ASP A 1 2.76 19.15 -9.50
CA ASP A 1 1.31 19.12 -9.20
C ASP A 1 0.46 19.02 -10.46
N LYS A 2 -0.77 18.53 -10.33
CA LYS A 2 -1.80 18.50 -11.38
C LYS A 2 -3.08 19.09 -10.78
N SER A 3 -3.75 19.99 -11.50
CA SER A 3 -4.98 20.67 -11.04
C SER A 3 -6.27 20.05 -11.60
N VAL A 4 -6.15 18.99 -12.39
CA VAL A 4 -7.27 18.26 -12.98
C VAL A 4 -7.11 16.76 -12.73
N PRO A 5 -8.21 16.02 -12.48
CA PRO A 5 -8.17 14.57 -12.40
C PRO A 5 -7.49 13.98 -13.63
N THR A 6 -6.49 13.14 -13.41
CA THR A 6 -5.73 12.47 -14.48
C THR A 6 -5.71 10.99 -14.19
N THR A 7 -5.94 10.18 -15.22
CA THR A 7 -5.87 8.72 -15.10
C THR A 7 -4.46 8.29 -14.66
N VAL A 8 -4.37 7.44 -13.64
CA VAL A 8 -3.09 6.89 -13.15
C VAL A 8 -2.67 5.67 -14.00
N THR A 9 -3.58 4.73 -14.25
CA THR A 9 -3.38 3.55 -15.11
C THR A 9 -4.69 3.22 -15.85
N GLY A 10 -4.62 2.66 -17.05
CA GLY A 10 -5.79 2.18 -17.81
C GLY A 10 -5.89 0.65 -17.83
N GLY A 11 -7.10 0.12 -18.00
CA GLY A 11 -7.36 -1.31 -18.27
C GLY A 11 -7.55 -2.21 -17.03
N ASP A 12 -7.19 -1.73 -15.83
CA ASP A 12 -7.41 -2.45 -14.58
C ASP A 12 -8.72 -2.03 -13.89
N THR A 13 -9.35 -2.95 -13.16
CA THR A 13 -10.45 -2.63 -12.23
C THR A 13 -9.92 -2.50 -10.82
N TYR A 14 -10.07 -1.33 -10.21
CA TYR A 14 -9.72 -1.06 -8.82
C TYR A 14 -10.96 -1.14 -7.94
N VAL A 15 -10.83 -1.77 -6.77
CA VAL A 15 -11.94 -2.02 -5.84
C VAL A 15 -11.78 -1.28 -4.51
N GLN A 16 -10.56 -0.83 -4.20
CA GLN A 16 -10.28 -0.07 -2.99
C GLN A 16 -9.05 0.81 -3.18
N VAL A 17 -9.02 1.96 -2.50
CA VAL A 17 -7.85 2.83 -2.38
C VAL A 17 -7.66 3.22 -0.91
N ALA A 18 -6.41 3.46 -0.51
CA ALA A 18 -6.07 4.01 0.79
C ALA A 18 -4.96 5.05 0.62
N ALA A 19 -5.10 6.21 1.27
CA ALA A 19 -4.10 7.28 1.25
C ALA A 19 -3.43 7.37 2.63
N GLY A 20 -2.11 7.20 2.65
CA GLY A 20 -1.30 7.54 3.82
C GLY A 20 -0.86 8.99 3.79
N GLN A 21 0.21 9.35 4.52
CA GLN A 21 0.64 10.75 4.60
C GLN A 21 1.17 11.28 3.26
N ASN A 22 2.09 10.56 2.63
CA ASN A 22 2.73 10.94 1.36
C ASN A 22 2.82 9.75 0.39
N TYR A 23 1.96 8.76 0.57
CA TYR A 23 1.92 7.56 -0.26
C TYR A 23 0.48 7.05 -0.41
N THR A 24 0.25 6.26 -1.43
CA THR A 24 -1.06 5.73 -1.80
C THR A 24 -0.97 4.23 -2.00
N GLN A 25 -2.03 3.53 -1.65
CA GLN A 25 -2.27 2.13 -1.97
C GLN A 25 -3.52 2.00 -2.83
N ALA A 26 -3.51 1.08 -3.79
CA ALA A 26 -4.68 0.73 -4.58
C ALA A 26 -4.78 -0.78 -4.76
N LEU A 27 -5.95 -1.32 -4.44
CA LEU A 27 -6.26 -2.73 -4.57
C LEU A 27 -7.03 -2.98 -5.88
N LYS A 28 -6.48 -3.85 -6.72
CA LYS A 28 -7.15 -4.34 -7.92
C LYS A 28 -8.16 -5.44 -7.57
N ALA A 29 -9.18 -5.61 -8.42
CA ALA A 29 -10.20 -6.65 -8.29
C ALA A 29 -9.62 -8.09 -8.29
N ASN A 30 -8.45 -8.30 -8.89
CA ASN A 30 -7.74 -9.59 -8.89
C ASN A 30 -6.91 -9.83 -7.61
N GLY A 31 -6.97 -8.92 -6.64
CA GLY A 31 -6.24 -9.00 -5.37
C GLY A 31 -4.80 -8.47 -5.41
N SER A 32 -4.32 -7.93 -6.54
CA SER A 32 -3.02 -7.24 -6.58
C SER A 32 -3.10 -5.91 -5.83
N LEU A 33 -2.21 -5.72 -4.86
CA LEU A 33 -2.02 -4.44 -4.17
C LEU A 33 -0.87 -3.67 -4.82
N LEU A 34 -1.14 -2.43 -5.20
CA LEU A 34 -0.15 -1.47 -5.67
C LEU A 34 0.09 -0.40 -4.62
N ALA A 35 1.32 0.11 -4.53
CA ALA A 35 1.65 1.27 -3.74
C ALA A 35 2.63 2.20 -4.47
N TRP A 36 2.54 3.50 -4.19
CA TRP A 36 3.44 4.53 -4.71
C TRP A 36 3.48 5.75 -3.80
N GLY A 37 4.52 6.57 -3.94
CA GLY A 37 4.81 7.75 -3.14
C GLY A 37 6.12 7.59 -2.35
N LEU A 38 6.16 8.24 -1.18
CA LEU A 38 7.27 8.19 -0.23
C LEU A 38 7.42 6.77 0.36
N ASN A 39 8.66 6.32 0.55
CA ASN A 39 8.96 4.98 1.06
C ASN A 39 10.09 4.96 2.11
N ASP A 40 10.42 6.08 2.74
CA ASP A 40 11.55 6.17 3.68
C ASP A 40 11.43 5.23 4.90
N SER A 41 10.21 4.79 5.24
CA SER A 41 9.91 3.84 6.31
C SER A 41 9.58 2.43 5.79
N GLY A 42 9.66 2.18 4.49
CA GLY A 42 9.20 0.93 3.87
C GLY A 42 7.67 0.82 3.75
N GLN A 43 6.94 1.94 3.85
CA GLN A 43 5.46 1.98 3.84
C GLN A 43 4.81 1.51 2.54
N LEU A 44 5.57 1.38 1.46
CA LEU A 44 5.09 0.78 0.21
C LEU A 44 5.03 -0.76 0.30
N GLY A 45 5.77 -1.39 1.22
CA GLY A 45 5.73 -2.84 1.40
C GLY A 45 6.26 -3.63 0.21
N ASP A 46 7.22 -3.06 -0.54
CA ASP A 46 7.85 -3.67 -1.72
C ASP A 46 9.25 -4.23 -1.45
N GLY A 47 9.59 -4.44 -0.17
CA GLY A 47 10.90 -4.91 0.27
C GLY A 47 12.01 -3.85 0.20
N THR A 48 11.69 -2.60 -0.15
CA THR A 48 12.65 -1.50 -0.26
C THR A 48 12.28 -0.31 0.62
N THR A 49 13.19 0.65 0.72
CA THR A 49 12.93 1.99 1.26
C THR A 49 13.10 3.08 0.19
N THR A 50 12.91 2.72 -1.09
CA THR A 50 13.07 3.64 -2.22
C THR A 50 11.72 4.14 -2.68
N ASN A 51 11.60 5.46 -2.84
CA ASN A 51 10.38 6.11 -3.34
C ASN A 51 9.98 5.56 -4.71
N GLN A 52 8.67 5.44 -4.93
CA GLN A 52 8.11 5.01 -6.21
C GLN A 52 7.16 6.08 -6.71
N TYR A 53 7.47 6.74 -7.82
CA TYR A 53 6.62 7.82 -8.35
C TYR A 53 5.51 7.33 -9.28
N ALA A 54 5.43 6.02 -9.48
CA ALA A 54 4.38 5.34 -10.23
C ALA A 54 3.90 4.11 -9.45
N PRO A 55 2.66 3.64 -9.67
CA PRO A 55 2.14 2.44 -9.02
C PRO A 55 3.07 1.24 -9.23
N LYS A 56 3.52 0.65 -8.12
CA LYS A 56 4.36 -0.56 -8.10
C LYS A 56 3.66 -1.62 -7.27
N ALA A 57 3.76 -2.88 -7.69
CA ALA A 57 3.24 -3.98 -6.90
C ALA A 57 3.97 -4.05 -5.54
N THR A 58 3.20 -4.22 -4.48
CA THR A 58 3.73 -4.53 -3.15
C THR A 58 4.23 -5.98 -3.13
N ASP A 59 5.27 -6.29 -2.37
CA ASP A 59 5.76 -7.66 -2.20
C ASP A 59 4.86 -8.41 -1.21
N GLN A 60 3.72 -8.88 -1.71
CA GLN A 60 2.79 -9.70 -0.95
C GLN A 60 2.60 -11.05 -1.62
N ALA A 61 3.07 -12.08 -0.93
CA ALA A 61 3.07 -13.46 -1.40
C ALA A 61 1.67 -14.04 -1.69
N LEU A 62 0.59 -13.39 -1.21
CA LEU A 62 -0.80 -13.80 -1.45
C LEU A 62 -1.65 -12.61 -1.92
N PRO A 63 -2.76 -12.88 -2.64
CA PRO A 63 -3.74 -11.86 -3.00
C PRO A 63 -4.24 -11.11 -1.77
N THR A 64 -4.43 -9.79 -1.91
CA THR A 64 -5.01 -8.93 -0.88
C THR A 64 -6.52 -8.85 -1.05
N ARG A 65 -7.26 -8.89 0.06
CA ARG A 65 -8.72 -8.75 0.10
C ARG A 65 -9.16 -7.35 0.50
N SER A 66 -8.42 -6.71 1.40
CA SER A 66 -8.67 -5.34 1.85
C SER A 66 -7.38 -4.68 2.27
N THR A 67 -7.29 -3.36 2.10
CA THR A 67 -6.10 -2.58 2.44
C THR A 67 -6.45 -1.34 3.25
N ALA A 68 -5.52 -0.87 4.08
CA ALA A 68 -5.59 0.40 4.78
C ALA A 68 -4.19 1.04 4.89
N ALA A 69 -4.15 2.36 4.99
CA ALA A 69 -2.93 3.13 5.09
C ALA A 69 -2.98 4.03 6.34
N GLY A 70 -1.92 3.98 7.14
CA GLY A 70 -1.62 4.95 8.18
C GLY A 70 -0.68 6.04 7.68
N GLY A 71 -0.12 6.85 8.59
CA GLY A 71 0.79 7.94 8.21
C GLY A 71 1.97 7.44 7.38
N ASN A 72 2.78 6.56 7.96
CA ASN A 72 3.97 5.97 7.34
C ASN A 72 3.99 4.43 7.46
N PHE A 73 2.82 3.79 7.47
CA PHE A 73 2.70 2.33 7.57
C PHE A 73 1.45 1.84 6.84
N GLY A 74 1.47 0.62 6.33
CA GLY A 74 0.37 -0.01 5.61
C GLY A 74 -0.16 -1.24 6.33
N LEU A 75 -1.44 -1.55 6.09
CA LEU A 75 -2.12 -2.75 6.58
C LEU A 75 -2.85 -3.46 5.43
N ALA A 76 -2.87 -4.78 5.47
CA ALA A 76 -3.67 -5.57 4.53
C ALA A 76 -4.26 -6.83 5.18
N ILE A 77 -5.47 -7.18 4.79
CA ILE A 77 -6.03 -8.52 5.00
C ILE A 77 -5.79 -9.31 3.72
N ARG A 78 -5.09 -10.44 3.82
CA ARG A 78 -4.81 -11.33 2.70
C ARG A 78 -5.98 -12.27 2.40
N GLY A 79 -5.90 -12.97 1.27
CA GLY A 79 -6.92 -13.91 0.80
C GLY A 79 -7.14 -15.09 1.74
N ASP A 80 -6.13 -15.46 2.54
CA ASP A 80 -6.20 -16.48 3.59
C ASP A 80 -6.80 -15.96 4.91
N GLY A 81 -7.17 -14.68 4.97
CA GLY A 81 -7.72 -14.03 6.17
C GLY A 81 -6.69 -13.53 7.17
N THR A 82 -5.39 -13.66 6.88
CA THR A 82 -4.34 -13.13 7.76
C THR A 82 -4.22 -11.62 7.65
N LEU A 83 -3.92 -10.96 8.78
CA LEU A 83 -3.65 -9.51 8.87
C LEU A 83 -2.15 -9.26 8.81
N TRP A 84 -1.75 -8.33 7.95
CA TRP A 84 -0.35 -7.95 7.74
C TRP A 84 -0.17 -6.45 7.92
N ALA A 85 0.97 -6.08 8.49
CA ALA A 85 1.38 -4.70 8.72
C ALA A 85 2.83 -4.51 8.30
N TRP A 86 3.17 -3.33 7.75
CA TRP A 86 4.53 -2.97 7.35
C TRP A 86 4.73 -1.45 7.41
N GLY A 87 5.98 -1.00 7.43
CA GLY A 87 6.35 0.42 7.47
C GLY A 87 6.88 0.86 8.83
N SER A 88 6.62 2.13 9.19
CA SER A 88 7.01 2.71 10.48
C SER A 88 6.42 1.92 11.65
N ASN A 89 7.24 1.70 12.68
CA ASN A 89 6.79 1.10 13.94
C ASN A 89 7.23 1.89 15.19
N ALA A 90 7.54 3.18 15.04
CA ALA A 90 8.04 4.00 16.16
C ALA A 90 7.10 4.01 17.38
N ASP A 91 5.78 3.90 17.14
CA ASP A 91 4.72 3.96 18.15
C ASP A 91 3.98 2.62 18.34
N GLY A 92 4.54 1.50 17.86
CA GLY A 92 3.89 0.17 17.94
C GLY A 92 2.72 -0.02 16.96
N GLN A 93 2.60 0.82 15.95
CA GLN A 93 1.51 0.82 14.96
C GLN A 93 1.41 -0.46 14.10
N LEU A 94 2.44 -1.31 14.08
CA LEU A 94 2.37 -2.62 13.43
C LEU A 94 1.65 -3.68 14.29
N GLY A 95 1.48 -3.44 15.59
CA GLY A 95 0.74 -4.35 16.49
C GLY A 95 1.36 -5.74 16.65
N ASN A 96 2.63 -5.90 16.29
CA ASN A 96 3.37 -7.17 16.35
C ASN A 96 4.12 -7.37 17.69
N GLY A 97 3.90 -6.49 18.66
CA GLY A 97 4.56 -6.54 19.98
C GLY A 97 5.96 -5.92 20.02
N THR A 98 6.37 -5.20 18.98
CA THR A 98 7.64 -4.45 18.91
C THR A 98 7.42 -2.95 18.85
#